data_AF-A0A6P1L1W0-F1
#
_entry.id   AF-A0A6P1L1W0-F1
#
_cell.length_a   1.000
_cell.length_b   1.000
_cell.length_c   1.000
_cell.angle_alpha   90.00
_cell.angle_beta   90.00
_cell.angle_gamma   90.00
#
_symmetry.space_group_name_H-M   'P 1'
#
loop_
_entity.id
_entity.type
_entity.pdbx_description
1 polymer ?
#
loop_
_entity_poly.entity_id
_entity_poly.type
_entity_poly.pdbx_seq_one_letter_code
_entity_poly.pdbx_strand_id
1 'polypeptide(L)'
;MSGKGFGQPQPTKIDKLVESAVRCCYKRQPEALDQIFDNLPVKLNKQVLDGTVAALKKDIDSLSWLCGYFASEINSTEDNQKPRHSIVELSKLLMTSGMEPFGDFAPYPGCRIVILNNDKFEALPPRVQAAVKEAFDVVETSGEEAQRINEALLRELEVS
;
A
#
# COMPACT_ATOMS: atom_id res chain seq x y z
N MET A 1 10.01 -14.38 -39.80
CA MET A 1 8.81 -14.25 -38.96
C MET A 1 9.02 -15.10 -37.72
N SER A 2 9.34 -14.49 -36.57
CA SER A 2 9.58 -15.23 -35.33
C SER A 2 8.27 -15.61 -34.66
N GLY A 3 8.06 -16.90 -34.45
CA GLY A 3 6.85 -17.48 -33.88
C GLY A 3 6.62 -17.03 -32.43
N LYS A 4 5.41 -16.55 -32.16
CA LYS A 4 4.87 -16.43 -30.79
C LYS A 4 4.67 -17.84 -30.25
N GLY A 5 5.35 -18.14 -29.13
CA GLY A 5 5.25 -19.43 -28.46
C GLY A 5 3.82 -19.74 -28.02
N PHE A 6 3.33 -20.90 -28.43
CA PHE A 6 2.17 -21.56 -27.83
C PHE A 6 2.53 -21.92 -26.37
N GLY A 7 1.79 -21.39 -25.38
CA GLY A 7 1.86 -21.94 -24.03
C GLY A 7 1.75 -20.96 -22.86
N GLN A 8 1.76 -19.64 -23.06
CA GLN A 8 1.50 -18.73 -21.93
C GLN A 8 -0.01 -18.64 -21.65
N PRO A 9 -0.46 -18.90 -20.41
CA PRO A 9 -1.84 -18.65 -20.01
C PRO A 9 -2.18 -17.20 -20.34
N GLN A 10 -3.36 -16.95 -20.90
CA GLN A 10 -3.79 -15.58 -21.11
C GLN A 10 -3.94 -14.87 -19.75
N PRO A 11 -3.46 -13.62 -19.62
CA PRO A 11 -3.64 -12.86 -18.39
C PRO A 11 -5.11 -12.79 -18.01
N THR A 12 -5.41 -13.15 -16.77
CA THR A 12 -6.74 -13.03 -16.18
C THR A 12 -7.16 -11.56 -16.10
N LYS A 13 -8.44 -11.31 -15.78
CA LYS A 13 -8.91 -9.95 -15.51
C LYS A 13 -8.14 -9.31 -14.34
N ILE A 14 -7.79 -10.09 -13.32
CA ILE A 14 -7.03 -9.63 -12.16
C ILE A 14 -5.59 -9.30 -12.55
N ASP A 15 -4.94 -10.13 -13.36
CA ASP A 15 -3.57 -9.86 -13.82
C ASP A 15 -3.48 -8.52 -14.56
N LYS A 16 -4.49 -8.20 -15.38
CA LYS A 16 -4.56 -6.91 -16.10
C LYS A 16 -4.80 -5.73 -15.15
N LEU A 17 -5.62 -5.90 -14.12
CA LEU A 17 -5.85 -4.87 -13.10
C LEU A 17 -4.59 -4.64 -12.26
N VAL A 18 -3.90 -5.71 -11.85
CA VAL A 18 -2.61 -5.63 -11.17
C VAL A 18 -1.58 -4.89 -12.03
N GLU A 19 -1.44 -5.26 -13.31
CA GLU A 19 -0.52 -4.58 -14.23
C GLU A 19 -0.87 -3.09 -14.38
N SER A 20 -2.16 -2.76 -14.42
CA SER A 20 -2.63 -1.38 -14.54
C SER A 20 -2.33 -0.59 -13.27
N ALA A 21 -2.61 -1.14 -12.08
CA ALA A 21 -2.29 -0.51 -10.80
C ALA A 21 -0.78 -0.29 -10.64
N VAL A 22 0.04 -1.29 -10.95
CA VAL A 22 1.51 -1.19 -10.98
C VAL A 22 1.96 -0.04 -11.89
N ARG A 23 1.40 0.05 -13.10
CA ARG A 23 1.71 1.12 -14.05
C ARG A 23 1.32 2.49 -13.51
N CYS A 24 0.20 2.62 -12.80
CA CYS A 24 -0.22 3.86 -12.17
C CYS A 24 0.75 4.27 -11.05
N CYS A 25 1.24 3.32 -10.24
CA CYS A 25 2.27 3.59 -9.24
C CYS A 25 3.56 4.13 -9.86
N TYR A 26 4.03 3.53 -10.96
CA TYR A 26 5.21 4.01 -11.70
C TYR A 26 5.01 5.40 -12.29
N LYS A 27 3.81 5.70 -12.77
CA LYS A 27 3.48 6.99 -13.37
C LYS A 27 3.05 8.04 -12.37
N ARG A 28 2.92 7.69 -11.09
CA ARG A 28 2.44 8.58 -10.01
C ARG A 28 1.04 9.15 -10.29
N GLN A 29 0.12 8.32 -10.75
CA GLN A 29 -1.24 8.72 -11.16
C GLN A 29 -2.30 8.23 -10.16
N PRO A 30 -2.59 8.96 -9.08
CA PRO A 30 -3.54 8.53 -8.06
C PRO A 30 -4.98 8.45 -8.60
N GLU A 31 -5.38 9.35 -9.49
CA GLU A 31 -6.74 9.35 -10.06
C GLU A 31 -6.99 8.13 -10.96
N ALA A 32 -5.93 7.54 -11.53
CA ALA A 32 -6.03 6.28 -12.27
C ALA A 32 -6.11 5.07 -11.32
N LEU A 33 -5.60 5.19 -10.10
CA LEU A 33 -5.81 4.19 -9.04
C LEU A 33 -7.25 4.26 -8.52
N ASP A 34 -7.85 5.44 -8.38
CA ASP A 34 -9.26 5.61 -7.99
C ASP A 34 -10.18 4.84 -8.96
N GLN A 35 -9.93 4.96 -10.27
CA GLN A 35 -10.68 4.22 -11.29
C GLN A 35 -10.60 2.69 -11.12
N ILE A 36 -9.54 2.18 -10.50
CA ILE A 36 -9.35 0.77 -10.20
C ILE A 36 -10.00 0.43 -8.86
N PHE A 37 -9.59 1.09 -7.78
CA PHE A 37 -9.93 0.70 -6.42
C PHE A 37 -11.33 1.14 -5.98
N ASP A 38 -11.89 2.23 -6.50
CA ASP A 38 -13.22 2.69 -6.09
C ASP A 38 -14.35 1.87 -6.73
N ASN A 39 -14.08 1.21 -7.86
CA ASN A 39 -15.11 0.54 -8.67
C ASN A 39 -15.14 -0.98 -8.50
N LEU A 40 -14.22 -1.55 -7.70
CA LEU A 40 -14.08 -2.99 -7.55
C LEU A 40 -14.75 -3.48 -6.25
N PRO A 41 -15.46 -4.63 -6.30
CA PRO A 41 -15.89 -5.32 -5.09
C PRO A 41 -14.69 -5.63 -4.18
N VAL A 42 -14.87 -5.52 -2.86
CA VAL A 42 -13.82 -5.67 -1.84
C VAL A 42 -12.91 -6.88 -2.05
N LYS A 43 -13.48 -8.06 -2.36
CA LYS A 43 -12.71 -9.28 -2.58
C LYS A 43 -11.76 -9.16 -3.78
N LEU A 44 -12.19 -8.49 -4.85
CA LEU A 44 -11.35 -8.26 -6.02
C LEU A 44 -10.32 -7.16 -5.75
N ASN A 45 -10.70 -6.12 -5.00
CA ASN A 45 -9.77 -5.09 -4.54
C ASN A 45 -8.61 -5.67 -3.76
N LYS A 46 -8.88 -6.57 -2.81
CA LYS A 46 -7.84 -7.25 -2.05
C LYS A 46 -6.90 -8.05 -2.95
N GLN A 47 -7.44 -8.81 -3.91
CA GLN A 47 -6.61 -9.57 -4.85
C GLN A 47 -5.74 -8.67 -5.74
N VAL A 48 -6.28 -7.53 -6.18
CA VAL A 48 -5.53 -6.55 -6.96
C VAL A 48 -4.44 -5.91 -6.10
N LEU A 49 -4.76 -5.48 -4.87
CA LEU A 49 -3.81 -4.90 -3.94
C LEU A 49 -2.67 -5.88 -3.62
N ASP A 50 -2.98 -7.11 -3.21
CA ASP A 50 -2.01 -8.14 -2.90
C ASP A 50 -1.09 -8.42 -4.11
N GLY A 51 -1.68 -8.48 -5.31
CA GLY A 51 -0.94 -8.65 -6.56
C GLY A 51 -0.03 -7.45 -6.89
N THR A 52 -0.51 -6.23 -6.69
CA THR A 52 0.26 -5.00 -6.90
C THR A 52 1.42 -4.89 -5.92
N VAL A 53 1.20 -5.18 -4.63
CA VAL A 53 2.24 -5.20 -3.60
C VAL A 53 3.30 -6.25 -3.95
N ALA A 54 2.89 -7.45 -4.34
CA ALA A 54 3.82 -8.52 -4.75
C ALA A 54 4.65 -8.13 -5.98
N ALA A 55 4.03 -7.49 -6.98
CA ALA A 55 4.70 -7.02 -8.19
C ALA A 55 5.69 -5.87 -7.91
N LEU A 56 5.38 -5.00 -6.96
CA LEU A 56 6.22 -3.87 -6.55
C LEU A 56 7.21 -4.18 -5.43
N LYS A 57 7.28 -5.43 -4.93
CA LYS A 57 8.09 -5.81 -3.75
C LYS A 57 9.56 -5.37 -3.80
N LYS A 58 10.15 -5.26 -4.99
CA LYS A 58 11.54 -4.80 -5.19
C LYS A 58 11.67 -3.31 -5.48
N ASP A 59 10.58 -2.63 -5.78
CA ASP A 59 10.53 -1.18 -5.99
C ASP A 59 9.87 -0.50 -4.78
N ILE A 60 10.70 -0.28 -3.76
CA ILE A 60 10.29 0.38 -2.52
C ILE A 60 9.74 1.78 -2.80
N ASP A 61 10.25 2.49 -3.81
CA ASP A 61 9.84 3.86 -4.10
C ASP A 61 8.41 3.91 -4.65
N SER A 62 8.07 2.98 -5.53
CA SER A 62 6.70 2.80 -6.03
C SER A 62 5.75 2.31 -4.94
N LEU A 63 6.22 1.37 -4.12
CA LEU A 63 5.42 0.78 -3.06
C LEU A 63 5.18 1.76 -1.90
N SER A 64 6.14 2.61 -1.55
CA SER A 64 5.98 3.64 -0.51
C SER A 64 5.01 4.72 -0.95
N TRP A 65 5.03 5.08 -2.23
CA TRP A 65 4.07 6.03 -2.79
C TRP A 65 2.65 5.48 -2.81
N LEU A 66 2.49 4.18 -3.13
CA LEU A 66 1.20 3.50 -3.01
C LEU A 66 0.69 3.56 -1.56
N CYS A 67 1.57 3.49 -0.56
CA CYS A 67 1.17 3.69 0.83
C CYS A 67 0.69 5.12 1.10
N GLY A 68 1.34 6.13 0.51
CA GLY A 68 0.89 7.53 0.56
C GLY A 68 -0.50 7.73 -0.06
N TYR A 69 -0.79 7.06 -1.17
CA TYR A 69 -2.13 7.02 -1.78
C TYR A 69 -3.18 6.46 -0.81
N PHE A 70 -2.97 5.25 -0.28
CA PHE A 70 -3.94 4.62 0.64
C PHE A 70 -4.10 5.35 1.99
N ALA A 71 -3.11 6.15 2.40
CA ALA A 71 -3.24 7.00 3.58
C ALA A 71 -3.92 8.34 3.29
N SER A 72 -4.34 8.58 2.05
CA SER A 72 -4.89 9.84 1.56
C SER A 72 -3.92 11.03 1.64
N GLU A 73 -2.60 10.77 1.67
CA GLU A 73 -1.56 11.80 1.57
C GLU A 73 -1.38 12.28 0.12
N ILE A 74 -1.67 11.38 -0.83
CA ILE A 74 -1.56 11.60 -2.27
C ILE A 74 -2.90 11.22 -2.91
N ASN A 75 -3.77 12.19 -3.12
CA ASN A 75 -5.11 11.99 -3.71
C ASN A 75 -5.21 12.57 -5.13
N SER A 76 -4.30 13.47 -5.52
CA SER A 76 -4.27 14.02 -6.87
C SER A 76 -2.86 14.07 -7.45
N THR A 77 -2.75 14.21 -8.77
CA THR A 77 -1.48 14.28 -9.47
C THR A 77 -0.64 15.48 -9.00
N GLU A 78 -1.27 16.59 -8.58
CA GLU A 78 -0.60 17.76 -8.02
C GLU A 78 0.09 17.44 -6.69
N ASP A 79 -0.47 16.52 -5.90
CA ASP A 79 0.12 16.15 -4.61
C ASP A 79 1.54 15.61 -4.78
N ASN A 80 1.86 14.97 -5.91
CA ASN A 80 3.22 14.50 -6.21
C ASN A 80 4.30 15.60 -6.22
N GLN A 81 3.89 16.86 -6.39
CA GLN A 81 4.81 18.01 -6.37
C GLN A 81 5.01 18.57 -4.96
N LYS A 82 4.30 18.05 -3.95
CA LYS A 82 4.50 18.49 -2.56
C LYS A 82 5.94 18.21 -2.15
N PRO A 83 6.57 19.12 -1.40
CA PRO A 83 7.96 18.99 -1.01
C PRO A 83 8.19 17.82 -0.05
N ARG A 84 7.14 17.31 0.60
CA ARG A 84 7.25 16.25 1.59
C ARG A 84 5.99 15.37 1.64
N HIS A 85 6.23 14.08 1.79
CA HIS A 85 5.23 13.02 1.95
C HIS A 85 5.65 12.15 3.13
N SER A 86 5.15 12.48 4.32
CA SER A 86 5.57 11.84 5.58
C SER A 86 5.20 10.36 5.59
N ILE A 87 4.03 9.98 5.08
CA ILE A 87 3.64 8.56 4.99
C ILE A 87 4.52 7.82 4.00
N VAL A 88 4.83 8.42 2.86
CA VAL A 88 5.75 7.81 1.89
C VAL A 88 7.14 7.60 2.51
N GLU A 89 7.70 8.62 3.17
CA GLU A 89 9.00 8.54 3.84
C GLU A 89 9.04 7.47 4.92
N LEU A 90 8.00 7.40 5.76
CA LEU A 90 7.93 6.42 6.86
C LEU A 90 7.68 5.00 6.34
N SER A 91 6.83 4.83 5.34
CA SER A 91 6.61 3.54 4.69
C SER A 91 7.91 3.03 4.09
N LYS A 92 8.69 3.91 3.45
CA LYS A 92 10.03 3.61 2.93
C LYS A 92 10.98 3.20 4.06
N LEU A 93 10.98 3.91 5.19
CA LEU A 93 11.79 3.55 6.37
C LEU A 93 11.42 2.17 6.92
N LEU A 94 10.13 1.89 7.11
CA LEU A 94 9.63 0.61 7.60
C LEU A 94 10.02 -0.53 6.66
N MET A 95 9.81 -0.36 5.36
CA MET A 95 10.17 -1.35 4.34
C MET A 95 11.67 -1.63 4.26
N THR A 96 12.50 -0.58 4.28
CA THR A 96 13.96 -0.74 4.32
C THR A 96 14.44 -1.41 5.61
N SER A 97 13.66 -1.33 6.68
CA SER A 97 13.90 -2.00 7.95
C SER A 97 13.33 -3.44 7.99
N GLY A 98 12.77 -3.92 6.89
CA GLY A 98 12.30 -5.30 6.73
C GLY A 98 10.81 -5.54 6.97
N MET A 99 10.01 -4.49 7.20
CA MET A 99 8.56 -4.60 7.35
C MET A 99 7.86 -4.69 5.98
N GLU A 100 6.81 -5.48 5.88
CA GLU A 100 5.99 -5.61 4.67
C GLU A 100 4.75 -4.73 4.76
N PRO A 101 4.48 -3.86 3.77
CA PRO A 101 3.26 -3.05 3.76
C PRO A 101 2.05 -3.97 3.55
N PHE A 102 0.93 -3.61 4.17
CA PHE A 102 -0.33 -4.36 4.24
C PHE A 102 -0.24 -5.73 4.93
N GLY A 103 0.95 -6.14 5.40
CA GLY A 103 1.17 -7.35 6.21
C GLY A 103 1.64 -7.02 7.63
N ASP A 104 2.72 -6.26 7.76
CA ASP A 104 3.31 -5.86 9.04
C ASP A 104 2.91 -4.45 9.49
N PHE A 105 2.57 -3.58 8.54
CA PHE A 105 1.99 -2.27 8.79
C PHE A 105 1.02 -1.92 7.65
N ALA A 106 0.04 -1.07 7.90
CA ALA A 106 -0.86 -0.57 6.85
C ALA A 106 -0.97 0.96 6.90
N PRO A 107 -0.93 1.64 5.74
CA PRO A 107 -1.38 3.02 5.66
C PRO A 107 -2.88 3.11 6.01
N TYR A 108 -3.28 4.20 6.67
CA TYR A 108 -4.66 4.45 7.07
C TYR A 108 -5.05 5.89 6.69
N PRO A 109 -6.29 6.12 6.18
CA PRO A 109 -6.79 7.43 5.79
C PRO A 109 -6.58 8.53 6.84
N GLY A 110 -6.34 9.74 6.37
CA GLY A 110 -5.98 10.87 7.22
C GLY A 110 -4.50 10.88 7.59
N CYS A 111 -3.64 10.45 6.66
CA CYS A 111 -2.19 10.44 6.78
C CYS A 111 -1.70 9.68 8.02
N ARG A 112 -2.10 8.41 8.21
CA ARG A 112 -1.69 7.57 9.34
C ARG A 112 -1.04 6.26 8.89
N ILE A 113 -0.28 5.64 9.77
CA ILE A 113 0.20 4.24 9.63
C ILE A 113 -0.21 3.47 10.89
N VAL A 114 -0.74 2.26 10.68
CA VAL A 114 -1.04 1.30 11.74
C VAL A 114 -0.02 0.18 11.69
N ILE A 115 0.60 -0.15 12.82
CA ILE A 115 1.46 -1.32 12.93
C ILE A 115 0.59 -2.55 13.17
N LEU A 116 0.70 -3.55 12.30
CA LEU A 116 -0.07 -4.79 12.36
C LEU A 116 0.73 -5.92 13.03
N ASN A 117 2.05 -5.88 12.90
CA ASN A 117 2.97 -6.86 13.49
C ASN A 117 3.87 -6.18 14.54
N ASN A 118 3.37 -6.12 15.77
CA ASN A 118 4.06 -5.47 16.89
C ASN A 118 5.39 -6.15 17.21
N ASP A 119 5.45 -7.48 17.22
CA ASP A 119 6.68 -8.24 17.52
C ASP A 119 7.80 -7.86 16.54
N LYS A 120 7.48 -7.78 15.25
CA LYS A 120 8.45 -7.40 14.22
C LYS A 120 8.85 -5.93 14.31
N PHE A 121 7.91 -5.06 14.69
CA PHE A 121 8.19 -3.64 14.93
C PHE A 121 9.09 -3.42 16.16
N GLU A 122 8.85 -4.13 17.26
CA GLU A 122 9.67 -4.08 18.48
C GLU A 122 11.09 -4.63 18.26
N ALA A 123 11.25 -5.54 17.31
CA ALA A 123 12.56 -6.05 16.88
C ALA A 123 13.35 -5.07 16.01
N LEU A 124 12.73 -3.98 15.51
CA LEU A 124 13.43 -2.99 14.69
C LEU A 124 14.45 -2.18 15.51
N PRO A 125 15.45 -1.55 14.87
CA PRO A 125 16.39 -0.69 15.57
C PRO A 125 15.67 0.42 16.36
N PRO A 126 16.10 0.77 17.59
CA PRO A 126 15.43 1.78 18.43
C PRO A 126 15.23 3.13 17.75
N ARG A 127 16.17 3.52 16.87
CA ARG A 127 16.08 4.74 16.07
C ARG A 127 14.90 4.72 15.08
N VAL A 128 14.61 3.57 14.50
CA VAL A 128 13.48 3.39 13.56
C VAL A 128 12.17 3.44 14.34
N GLN A 129 12.10 2.76 15.48
CA GLN A 129 10.92 2.80 16.35
C GLN A 129 10.64 4.23 16.83
N ALA A 130 11.67 4.96 17.26
CA ALA A 130 11.54 6.35 17.69
C ALA A 130 11.05 7.26 16.56
N ALA A 131 11.58 7.12 15.34
CA ALA A 131 11.13 7.92 14.20
C ALA A 131 9.65 7.69 13.85
N VAL A 132 9.16 6.46 13.98
CA VAL A 132 7.73 6.14 13.74
C VAL A 132 6.85 6.65 14.89
N LYS A 133 7.30 6.51 16.14
CA LYS A 133 6.60 7.02 17.33
C LYS A 133 6.61 8.55 17.44
N GLU A 134 7.62 9.22 16.90
CA GLU A 134 7.69 10.69 16.85
C GLU A 134 6.77 11.25 15.76
N ALA A 135 6.63 10.53 14.64
CA ALA A 135 5.78 10.95 13.55
C ALA A 135 4.28 10.73 13.81
N PHE A 136 3.91 9.83 14.74
CA PHE A 136 2.51 9.51 15.04
C PHE A 136 2.29 9.17 16.52
N ASP A 137 1.13 9.58 17.06
CA ASP A 137 0.49 8.88 18.18
C ASP A 137 0.20 7.44 17.70
N VAL A 138 1.18 6.55 17.87
CA VAL A 138 1.03 5.13 17.56
C VAL A 138 -0.07 4.60 18.45
N VAL A 139 -1.28 4.46 17.89
CA VAL A 139 -2.35 3.70 18.53
C VAL A 139 -1.91 2.25 18.47
N GLU A 140 -1.24 1.79 19.53
CA GLU A 140 -0.95 0.39 19.77
C GLU A 140 -2.29 -0.36 19.73
N THR A 141 -2.55 -1.02 18.61
CA THR A 141 -3.73 -1.87 18.45
C THR A 141 -3.26 -3.32 18.57
N SER A 142 -3.98 -4.07 19.37
CA SER A 142 -3.77 -5.52 19.49
C SER A 142 -3.90 -6.19 18.12
N GLY A 143 -3.25 -7.33 17.87
CA GLY A 143 -3.30 -8.00 16.55
C GLY A 143 -4.74 -8.27 16.04
N GLU A 144 -5.68 -8.51 16.95
CA GLU A 144 -7.11 -8.68 16.63
C GLU A 144 -7.84 -7.35 16.34
N GLU A 145 -7.40 -6.24 16.94
CA GLU A 145 -7.87 -4.90 16.56
C GLU A 145 -7.26 -4.43 15.26
N ALA A 146 -5.98 -4.70 15.01
CA ALA A 146 -5.34 -4.44 13.73
C ALA A 146 -6.07 -5.17 12.58
N GLN A 147 -6.47 -6.42 12.81
CA GLN A 147 -7.27 -7.20 11.87
C GLN A 147 -8.68 -6.65 11.71
N ARG A 148 -9.33 -6.21 12.80
CA ARG A 148 -10.64 -5.51 12.75
C ARG A 148 -10.57 -4.13 12.11
N ILE A 149 -9.47 -3.40 12.26
CA ILE A 149 -9.22 -2.10 11.64
C ILE A 149 -8.95 -2.30 10.17
N ASN A 150 -8.19 -3.32 9.78
CA ASN A 150 -8.01 -3.69 8.38
C ASN A 150 -9.36 -4.11 7.75
N GLU A 151 -10.15 -4.92 8.45
CA GLU A 151 -11.53 -5.25 8.02
C GLU A 151 -12.45 -4.02 8.03
N ALA A 152 -12.31 -3.09 8.97
CA ALA A 152 -13.12 -1.87 9.04
C ALA A 152 -12.73 -0.86 7.96
N LEU A 153 -11.45 -0.72 7.63
CA LEU A 153 -10.92 -0.03 6.46
C LEU A 153 -11.53 -0.59 5.18
N LEU A 154 -11.51 -1.92 5.07
CA LEU A 154 -12.11 -2.63 3.95
C LEU A 154 -13.64 -2.38 3.89
N ARG A 155 -14.31 -2.21 5.03
CA ARG A 155 -15.75 -1.86 5.11
C ARG A 155 -16.06 -0.38 4.88
N GLU A 156 -15.21 0.57 5.27
CA GLU A 156 -15.45 1.98 4.94
C GLU A 156 -15.30 2.23 3.43
N LEU A 157 -14.42 1.45 2.77
CA LEU A 157 -14.37 1.33 1.31
C LEU A 157 -15.61 0.62 0.70
N GLU A 158 -16.54 0.06 1.50
CA GLU A 158 -17.81 -0.53 1.02
C GLU A 158 -18.98 0.48 0.98
N VAL A 159 -18.84 1.68 1.57
CA VAL A 159 -19.95 2.65 1.75
C VAL A 159 -19.85 3.87 0.81
N SER A 160 -18.90 3.90 -0.13
CA SER A 160 -18.80 4.95 -1.18
C SER A 160 -19.14 4.43 -2.57
#